data_AF-E3SAR5-F1
#
_entry.id   AF-E3SAR5-F1
#
_cell.length_a   1.000
_cell.length_b   1.000
_cell.length_c   1.000
_cell.angle_alpha   90.00
_cell.angle_beta   90.00
_cell.angle_gamma   90.00
#
_symmetry.space_group_name_H-M   'P 1'
#
loop_
_entity.id
_entity.type
_entity.pdbx_description
1 polymer ?
#
loop_
_entity_poly.entity_id
_entity_poly.type
_entity_poly.pdbx_seq_one_letter_code
_entity_poly.pdbx_strand_id
1 'polypeptide(L)'
;MHASIILSALALFPLAMTAPSQRLPREDATDATPFDAEQQFDAAARPVDVGSLFDAPDSPDAPQFEPRQEDCEKKPKQPTTTPKAPSAPKEPVAPKAPADPKSAAGTCDLSKLEQPVSALQQPTPDMKLVLVAIGHGTQNYTCATATAVPAAIGAVAQLFNTTCNTSSNTKREATDALGSIRESASESAAIGAHFFLDSKTPDFDIKGLGNTETAKLQDTPAPNPAKDVKWLRLGAKAGSTSAVKAIYRLNTQGGLAPATCEGKTPGEVLAIKYTAQYWFYT
;
A
#
# COMPACT_ATOMS: atom_id res chain seq x y z
N MET A 1 -21.96 48.34 -52.43
CA MET A 1 -20.84 47.89 -53.30
C MET A 1 -20.19 46.69 -52.63
N HIS A 2 -20.17 45.55 -53.32
CA HIS A 2 -19.46 44.27 -53.06
C HIS A 2 -19.75 43.55 -51.73
N ALA A 3 -20.62 42.53 -51.65
CA ALA A 3 -20.67 41.19 -52.28
C ALA A 3 -19.88 40.10 -51.51
N SER A 4 -20.63 39.06 -51.12
CA SER A 4 -20.28 37.83 -50.41
C SER A 4 -19.16 37.00 -51.01
N ILE A 5 -18.38 36.29 -50.18
CA ILE A 5 -17.85 34.95 -50.50
C ILE A 5 -18.01 34.02 -49.28
N ILE A 6 -18.69 32.92 -49.54
CA ILE A 6 -18.93 31.74 -48.69
C ILE A 6 -17.72 30.81 -48.84
N LEU A 7 -17.23 30.20 -47.75
CA LEU A 7 -16.54 28.92 -47.87
C LEU A 7 -16.92 28.00 -46.70
N SER A 8 -17.76 27.03 -47.03
CA SER A 8 -18.18 25.90 -46.22
C SER A 8 -17.14 24.79 -46.38
N ALA A 9 -16.65 24.22 -45.28
CA ALA A 9 -15.84 23.02 -45.29
C ALA A 9 -16.53 21.95 -44.43
N LEU A 10 -17.37 21.14 -45.09
CA LEU A 10 -17.80 19.83 -44.59
C LEU A 10 -16.58 18.90 -44.60
N ALA A 11 -16.14 18.44 -43.42
CA ALA A 11 -15.30 17.27 -43.32
C ALA A 11 -16.18 16.05 -43.01
N LEU A 12 -16.28 15.15 -43.98
CA LEU A 12 -17.02 13.90 -43.92
C LEU A 12 -16.37 12.91 -42.93
N PHE A 13 -17.20 12.33 -42.08
CA PHE A 13 -16.91 11.10 -41.33
C PHE A 13 -16.81 9.90 -42.28
N PRO A 14 -15.78 9.05 -42.19
CA PRO A 14 -15.84 7.71 -42.75
C PRO A 14 -16.58 6.77 -41.79
N LEU A 15 -17.78 6.35 -42.18
CA LEU A 15 -18.37 5.08 -41.77
C LEU A 15 -17.51 3.95 -42.35
N ALA A 16 -16.82 3.20 -41.50
CA ALA A 16 -16.27 1.90 -41.89
C ALA A 16 -17.13 0.79 -41.27
N MET A 17 -17.68 -0.02 -42.18
CA MET A 17 -18.64 -1.08 -41.94
C MET A 17 -18.04 -2.27 -41.19
N THR A 18 -18.83 -2.81 -40.27
CA THR A 18 -18.70 -4.13 -39.65
C THR A 18 -18.71 -5.21 -40.73
N ALA A 19 -17.68 -6.06 -40.78
CA ALA A 19 -17.65 -7.29 -41.56
C ALA A 19 -17.70 -8.52 -40.63
N PRO A 20 -18.27 -9.66 -41.08
CA PRO A 20 -18.73 -10.73 -40.20
C PRO A 20 -17.62 -11.70 -39.78
N SER A 21 -17.80 -12.24 -38.57
CA SER A 21 -17.06 -13.34 -37.97
C SER A 21 -17.13 -14.60 -38.85
N GLN A 22 -15.98 -15.05 -39.36
CA GLN A 22 -15.82 -16.37 -39.94
C GLN A 22 -15.20 -17.31 -38.91
N ARG A 23 -16.02 -18.29 -38.51
CA ARG A 23 -15.73 -19.44 -37.67
C ARG A 23 -14.89 -20.44 -38.48
N LEU A 24 -13.65 -20.71 -38.06
CA LEU A 24 -12.87 -21.83 -38.59
C LEU A 24 -13.18 -23.13 -37.83
N PRO A 25 -13.17 -24.30 -38.52
CA PRO A 25 -13.64 -25.56 -37.99
C PRO A 25 -12.61 -26.24 -37.07
N ARG A 26 -13.19 -27.12 -36.24
CA ARG A 26 -12.58 -28.00 -35.24
C ARG A 26 -11.79 -29.10 -35.95
N GLU A 27 -10.50 -29.24 -35.65
CA GLU A 27 -9.75 -30.47 -35.90
C GLU A 27 -9.58 -31.21 -34.57
N ASP A 28 -10.24 -32.36 -34.53
CA ASP A 28 -10.13 -33.40 -33.52
C ASP A 28 -9.05 -34.37 -34.00
N ALA A 29 -8.04 -34.63 -33.18
CA ALA A 29 -7.08 -35.71 -33.41
C ALA A 29 -6.52 -36.17 -32.06
N THR A 30 -7.20 -37.17 -31.50
CA THR A 30 -6.59 -38.26 -30.74
C THR A 30 -5.38 -38.82 -31.49
N ASP A 31 -4.21 -38.83 -30.87
CA ASP A 31 -3.36 -40.02 -30.80
C ASP A 31 -2.31 -39.87 -29.69
N ALA A 32 -2.18 -40.89 -28.86
CA ALA A 32 -1.19 -40.98 -27.81
C ALA A 32 -0.41 -42.27 -28.05
N THR A 33 0.85 -42.16 -28.46
CA THR A 33 1.82 -43.24 -28.33
C THR A 33 3.19 -42.70 -27.88
N PRO A 34 3.94 -43.48 -27.08
CA PRO A 34 5.15 -43.03 -26.39
C PRO A 34 6.40 -43.29 -27.25
N PHE A 35 7.40 -42.43 -27.14
CA PHE A 35 8.71 -42.68 -27.73
C PHE A 35 9.78 -42.67 -26.63
N ASP A 36 10.27 -43.87 -26.33
CA ASP A 36 11.60 -44.13 -25.78
C ASP A 36 12.68 -43.53 -26.70
N ALA A 37 13.71 -42.94 -26.11
CA ALA A 37 15.08 -43.10 -26.59
C ALA A 37 16.06 -42.50 -25.59
N GLU A 38 16.81 -43.41 -24.97
CA GLU A 38 18.09 -43.19 -24.30
C GLU A 38 19.05 -42.41 -25.20
N GLN A 39 19.86 -41.52 -24.61
CA GLN A 39 21.11 -41.11 -25.24
C GLN A 39 22.26 -41.11 -24.22
N GLN A 40 22.97 -42.23 -24.27
CA GLN A 40 24.34 -42.45 -23.82
C GLN A 40 25.27 -41.36 -24.36
N PHE A 41 26.07 -40.73 -23.49
CA PHE A 41 27.30 -40.05 -23.90
C PHE A 41 28.48 -40.69 -23.19
N ASP A 42 29.32 -41.31 -24.00
CA ASP A 42 30.53 -42.03 -23.62
C ASP A 42 31.67 -41.07 -23.21
N ALA A 43 32.54 -41.61 -22.37
CA ALA A 43 33.68 -40.93 -21.77
C ALA A 43 34.89 -40.78 -22.73
N ALA A 44 35.68 -39.71 -22.53
CA ALA A 44 37.12 -39.77 -22.22
C ALA A 44 37.86 -38.47 -22.61
N ALA A 45 38.43 -37.77 -21.61
CA ALA A 45 39.72 -37.09 -21.73
C ALA A 45 40.30 -36.84 -20.31
N ARG A 46 41.58 -37.14 -20.14
CA ARG A 46 42.35 -37.17 -18.88
C ARG A 46 42.73 -35.77 -18.37
N PRO A 47 43.02 -35.60 -17.06
CA PRO A 47 43.52 -34.34 -16.53
C PRO A 47 45.05 -34.25 -16.61
N VAL A 48 45.55 -33.03 -16.79
CA VAL A 48 46.96 -32.67 -16.57
C VAL A 48 47.06 -31.77 -15.34
N ASP A 49 48.09 -32.10 -14.57
CA ASP A 49 48.58 -31.63 -13.29
C ASP A 49 49.02 -30.15 -13.29
N VAL A 50 48.67 -29.43 -12.22
CA VAL A 50 49.41 -28.25 -11.74
C VAL A 50 49.31 -28.20 -10.21
N GLY A 51 50.37 -28.68 -9.54
CA GLY A 51 50.62 -28.46 -8.13
C GLY A 51 51.28 -27.11 -7.83
N SER A 52 50.86 -26.49 -6.73
CA SER A 52 51.53 -25.44 -5.90
C SER A 52 50.42 -24.76 -5.07
N LEU A 53 50.51 -24.49 -3.77
CA LEU A 53 51.64 -24.22 -2.90
C LEU A 53 51.16 -24.44 -1.44
N PHE A 54 52.03 -24.91 -0.57
CA PHE A 54 51.79 -25.15 0.86
C PHE A 54 51.90 -23.87 1.72
N ASP A 55 51.31 -23.99 2.92
CA ASP A 55 51.56 -23.29 4.19
C ASP A 55 50.83 -21.97 4.52
N ALA A 56 49.86 -22.09 5.45
CA ALA A 56 49.45 -21.06 6.40
C ALA A 56 49.43 -21.70 7.81
N PRO A 57 49.93 -21.01 8.86
CA PRO A 57 50.03 -21.57 10.20
C PRO A 57 48.75 -21.46 11.04
N ASP A 58 48.74 -22.30 12.08
CA ASP A 58 47.69 -22.69 13.01
C ASP A 58 47.42 -21.67 14.16
N SER A 59 46.21 -21.81 14.75
CA SER A 59 45.74 -21.48 16.13
C SER A 59 44.99 -20.15 16.42
N PRO A 60 44.10 -20.11 17.46
CA PRO A 60 43.09 -21.10 17.91
C PRO A 60 41.72 -20.48 18.30
N ASP A 61 40.81 -21.33 18.82
CA ASP A 61 39.57 -21.07 19.60
C ASP A 61 38.23 -20.80 18.89
N ALA A 62 37.38 -21.85 18.86
CA ALA A 62 35.92 -21.73 18.92
C ALA A 62 35.28 -22.98 19.59
N PRO A 63 34.36 -22.84 20.55
CA PRO A 63 33.76 -23.97 21.26
C PRO A 63 32.64 -24.64 20.43
N GLN A 64 32.60 -25.97 20.52
CA GLN A 64 31.59 -26.82 19.90
C GLN A 64 30.25 -26.74 20.65
N PHE A 65 29.14 -26.70 19.89
CA PHE A 65 27.79 -26.96 20.40
C PHE A 65 27.23 -28.22 19.72
N GLU A 66 27.06 -29.28 20.51
CA GLU A 66 26.28 -30.47 20.13
C GLU A 66 24.76 -30.21 20.29
N PRO A 67 23.91 -30.88 19.50
CA PRO A 67 22.46 -30.79 19.63
C PRO A 67 21.92 -31.80 20.65
N ARG A 68 21.13 -31.33 21.62
CA ARG A 68 20.38 -32.18 22.56
C ARG A 68 18.95 -32.37 22.06
N GLN A 69 18.60 -33.63 21.77
CA GLN A 69 17.22 -34.12 21.60
C GLN A 69 16.56 -34.26 22.98
N GLU A 70 15.29 -33.86 23.11
CA GLU A 70 14.46 -34.21 24.28
C GLU A 70 13.19 -34.96 23.85
N ASP A 71 12.96 -36.00 24.64
CA ASP A 71 12.01 -37.10 24.55
C ASP A 71 10.52 -36.69 24.61
N CYS A 72 9.71 -37.41 23.83
CA CYS A 72 8.26 -37.46 23.92
C CYS A 72 7.86 -38.67 24.77
N GLU A 73 7.13 -38.50 25.89
CA GLU A 73 6.57 -39.66 26.61
C GLU A 73 5.32 -39.35 27.45
N LYS A 74 4.24 -40.08 27.09
CA LYS A 74 3.12 -40.68 27.87
C LYS A 74 2.06 -39.85 28.64
N LYS A 75 0.82 -40.13 28.20
CA LYS A 75 -0.49 -39.96 28.84
C LYS A 75 -0.75 -41.01 29.94
N PRO A 76 -1.45 -40.66 31.04
CA PRO A 76 -2.25 -41.63 31.79
C PRO A 76 -3.74 -41.25 31.93
N LYS A 77 -4.54 -42.28 32.21
CA LYS A 77 -6.01 -42.35 32.25
C LYS A 77 -6.60 -41.81 33.56
N GLN A 78 -7.85 -41.34 33.45
CA GLN A 78 -8.75 -40.89 34.51
C GLN A 78 -9.37 -42.04 35.32
N PRO A 79 -9.64 -41.84 36.62
CA PRO A 79 -10.68 -42.56 37.35
C PRO A 79 -11.87 -41.67 37.69
N THR A 80 -13.06 -42.26 37.62
CA THR A 80 -14.37 -41.70 37.90
C THR A 80 -14.74 -41.87 39.37
N THR A 81 -15.12 -40.81 40.08
CA THR A 81 -16.04 -40.88 41.22
C THR A 81 -16.85 -39.58 41.35
N THR A 82 -18.17 -39.72 41.42
CA THR A 82 -19.12 -38.64 41.78
C THR A 82 -19.36 -38.71 43.29
N PRO A 83 -19.46 -37.57 44.01
CA PRO A 83 -20.72 -37.36 44.75
C PRO A 83 -21.19 -35.90 44.91
N LYS A 84 -22.50 -35.72 44.68
CA LYS A 84 -23.53 -34.93 45.41
C LYS A 84 -23.24 -33.47 45.85
N ALA A 85 -24.07 -32.56 45.31
CA ALA A 85 -24.23 -31.16 45.72
C ALA A 85 -24.69 -31.01 47.18
N PRO A 86 -24.26 -29.92 47.86
CA PRO A 86 -25.25 -28.89 48.17
C PRO A 86 -24.75 -27.43 48.12
N SER A 87 -25.71 -26.54 47.88
CA SER A 87 -25.81 -25.14 48.31
C SER A 87 -24.93 -24.08 47.63
N ALA A 88 -25.65 -23.16 46.97
CA ALA A 88 -25.15 -21.95 46.33
C ALA A 88 -24.43 -20.99 47.30
N PRO A 89 -23.33 -20.37 46.84
CA PRO A 89 -22.91 -19.05 47.29
C PRO A 89 -23.07 -18.01 46.18
N LYS A 90 -23.42 -16.79 46.61
CA LYS A 90 -23.68 -15.56 45.84
C LYS A 90 -22.73 -15.33 44.65
N GLU A 91 -23.34 -14.96 43.54
CA GLU A 91 -22.75 -14.36 42.34
C GLU A 91 -21.76 -13.23 42.69
N PRO A 92 -20.48 -13.31 42.28
CA PRO A 92 -19.58 -12.17 42.34
C PRO A 92 -20.00 -11.17 41.28
N VAL A 93 -20.37 -9.97 41.72
CA VAL A 93 -20.59 -8.81 40.86
C VAL A 93 -19.36 -8.63 39.96
N ALA A 94 -19.57 -8.81 38.66
CA ALA A 94 -18.55 -8.55 37.65
C ALA A 94 -18.02 -7.12 37.81
N PRO A 95 -16.69 -6.90 37.79
CA PRO A 95 -16.16 -5.55 37.73
C PRO A 95 -16.65 -4.91 36.42
N LYS A 96 -17.43 -3.84 36.59
CA LYS A 96 -17.90 -2.95 35.53
C LYS A 96 -16.73 -2.66 34.60
N ALA A 97 -16.85 -3.08 33.34
CA ALA A 97 -15.92 -2.75 32.28
C ALA A 97 -15.60 -1.25 32.36
N PRO A 98 -14.31 -0.84 32.31
CA PRO A 98 -13.99 0.57 32.12
C PRO A 98 -14.72 1.01 30.86
N ALA A 99 -15.57 2.03 31.00
CA ALA A 99 -16.19 2.68 29.87
C ALA A 99 -15.10 3.01 28.85
N ASP A 100 -15.35 2.69 27.59
CA ASP A 100 -14.48 3.05 26.48
C ASP A 100 -14.00 4.49 26.66
N PRO A 101 -12.70 4.79 26.52
CA PRO A 101 -12.29 6.17 26.34
C PRO A 101 -12.88 6.60 25.01
N LYS A 102 -14.08 7.20 25.08
CA LYS A 102 -14.72 7.98 24.04
C LYS A 102 -13.61 8.82 23.42
N SER A 103 -13.18 8.41 22.23
CA SER A 103 -12.13 9.05 21.47
C SER A 103 -12.43 10.55 21.50
N ALA A 104 -11.58 11.30 22.20
CA ALA A 104 -11.71 12.73 22.30
C ALA A 104 -11.31 13.29 20.94
N ALA A 105 -12.25 13.24 19.98
CA ALA A 105 -12.26 14.17 18.87
C ALA A 105 -12.37 15.55 19.52
N GLY A 106 -11.22 16.22 19.64
CA GLY A 106 -11.17 17.62 20.04
C GLY A 106 -12.17 18.43 19.23
N THR A 107 -12.82 19.36 19.90
CA THR A 107 -13.92 20.23 19.46
C THR A 107 -13.50 21.28 18.43
N CYS A 108 -12.60 20.93 17.49
CA CYS A 108 -12.22 21.83 16.41
C CYS A 108 -13.28 21.84 15.29
N ASP A 109 -13.68 23.04 14.87
CA ASP A 109 -14.67 23.26 13.80
C ASP A 109 -14.05 22.99 12.42
N LEU A 110 -14.35 21.82 11.85
CA LEU A 110 -13.89 21.42 10.52
C LEU A 110 -14.66 22.07 9.37
N SER A 111 -15.81 22.69 9.66
CA SER A 111 -16.73 23.20 8.64
C SER A 111 -16.14 24.36 7.83
N LYS A 112 -15.08 24.99 8.33
CA LYS A 112 -14.40 26.14 7.71
C LYS A 112 -13.05 25.78 7.10
N LEU A 113 -12.66 24.50 7.18
CA LEU A 113 -11.36 24.09 6.72
C LEU A 113 -11.41 23.78 5.22
N GLU A 114 -10.63 24.52 4.44
CA GLU A 114 -10.54 24.36 3.00
C GLU A 114 -9.29 23.59 2.60
N GLN A 115 -9.40 22.77 1.56
CA GLN A 115 -8.25 22.09 1.00
C GLN A 115 -7.28 23.10 0.35
N PRO A 116 -5.97 22.79 0.34
CA PRO A 116 -5.02 23.45 -0.54
C PRO A 116 -5.51 23.47 -1.98
N VAL A 117 -5.26 24.59 -2.66
CA VAL A 117 -5.67 24.73 -4.07
C VAL A 117 -4.88 23.77 -4.95
N SER A 118 -5.60 23.10 -5.84
CA SER A 118 -5.02 22.17 -6.81
C SER A 118 -5.94 22.00 -8.02
N ALA A 119 -5.44 21.29 -9.03
CA ALA A 119 -6.25 20.86 -10.17
C ALA A 119 -7.11 19.61 -9.87
N LEU A 120 -7.11 19.08 -8.64
CA LEU A 120 -7.99 17.99 -8.26
C LEU A 120 -9.44 18.49 -8.16
N GLN A 121 -10.37 17.66 -8.62
CA GLN A 121 -11.78 17.89 -8.42
C GLN A 121 -12.05 18.08 -6.92
N GLN A 122 -12.62 19.23 -6.56
CA GLN A 122 -12.92 19.55 -5.17
C GLN A 122 -14.02 18.63 -4.61
N PRO A 123 -14.06 18.42 -3.27
CA PRO A 123 -15.16 17.73 -2.60
C PRO A 123 -16.50 18.34 -2.98
N THR A 124 -17.51 17.50 -3.18
CA THR A 124 -18.86 17.97 -3.50
C THR A 124 -19.50 18.57 -2.24
N PRO A 125 -20.45 19.52 -2.36
CA PRO A 125 -21.04 20.20 -1.20
C PRO A 125 -21.77 19.29 -0.21
N ASP A 126 -22.16 18.08 -0.61
CA ASP A 126 -22.80 17.07 0.24
C ASP A 126 -21.78 16.28 1.09
N MET A 127 -20.49 16.35 0.76
CA MET A 127 -19.42 15.71 1.51
C MET A 127 -19.02 16.53 2.73
N LYS A 128 -18.79 15.84 3.85
CA LYS A 128 -18.35 16.45 5.11
C LYS A 128 -16.93 16.01 5.45
N LEU A 129 -16.07 16.97 5.77
CA LEU A 129 -14.73 16.69 6.28
C LEU A 129 -14.83 16.10 7.69
N VAL A 130 -14.27 14.91 7.89
CA VAL A 130 -14.34 14.20 9.19
C VAL A 130 -12.97 14.02 9.86
N LEU A 131 -11.88 14.08 9.08
CA LEU A 131 -10.53 13.88 9.59
C LEU A 131 -9.50 14.53 8.67
N VAL A 132 -8.50 15.14 9.29
CA VAL A 132 -7.23 15.49 8.62
C VAL A 132 -6.10 14.78 9.34
N ALA A 133 -5.37 13.93 8.63
CA ALA A 133 -4.24 13.18 9.16
C ALA A 133 -2.94 13.54 8.44
N ILE A 134 -1.83 13.44 9.15
CA ILE A 134 -0.50 13.42 8.55
C ILE A 134 -0.01 11.98 8.49
N GLY A 135 0.50 11.56 7.34
CA GLY A 135 1.02 10.23 7.12
C GLY A 135 2.52 10.24 6.95
N HIS A 136 3.23 9.45 7.76
CA HIS A 136 4.68 9.30 7.70
C HIS A 136 5.00 7.88 7.25
N GLY A 137 5.75 7.74 6.16
CA GLY A 137 5.90 6.43 5.54
C GLY A 137 6.89 6.37 4.39
N THR A 138 6.72 5.35 3.55
CA THR A 138 7.50 5.15 2.33
C THR A 138 6.60 4.91 1.13
N GLN A 139 7.01 5.49 0.00
CA GLN A 139 6.51 5.12 -1.31
C GLN A 139 7.43 4.03 -1.85
N ASN A 140 6.86 2.91 -2.24
CA ASN A 140 7.59 1.70 -2.60
C ASN A 140 7.57 1.52 -4.12
N TYR A 141 8.74 1.23 -4.68
CA TYR A 141 8.94 0.99 -6.10
C TYR A 141 9.72 -0.30 -6.33
N THR A 142 9.59 -0.88 -7.52
CA THR A 142 10.43 -2.00 -7.97
C THR A 142 11.15 -1.65 -9.26
N CYS A 143 12.27 -2.31 -9.49
CA CYS A 143 13.12 -2.12 -10.65
C CYS A 143 13.18 -3.39 -11.47
N ALA A 144 12.88 -3.30 -12.78
CA ALA A 144 13.04 -4.42 -13.70
C ALA A 144 14.50 -4.61 -14.13
N THR A 145 15.20 -3.51 -14.40
CA THR A 145 16.61 -3.47 -14.78
C THR A 145 17.25 -2.19 -14.24
N ALA A 146 18.59 -2.09 -14.23
CA ALA A 146 19.28 -0.90 -13.73
C ALA A 146 18.99 0.39 -14.54
N THR A 147 18.57 0.26 -15.79
CA THR A 147 18.24 1.40 -16.66
C THR A 147 16.73 1.69 -16.71
N ALA A 148 15.90 0.84 -16.10
CA ALA A 148 14.47 1.03 -16.08
C ALA A 148 14.07 2.23 -15.20
N VAL A 149 12.91 2.82 -15.52
CA VAL A 149 12.23 3.75 -14.61
C VAL A 149 11.58 2.91 -13.49
N PRO A 150 11.79 3.25 -12.20
CA PRO A 150 11.16 2.52 -11.10
C PRO A 150 9.63 2.50 -11.21
N ALA A 151 9.03 1.32 -11.10
CA ALA A 151 7.58 1.14 -11.14
C ALA A 151 7.00 1.20 -9.72
N ALA A 152 5.99 2.04 -9.50
CA ALA A 152 5.33 2.14 -8.19
C ALA A 152 4.56 0.85 -7.88
N ILE A 153 4.78 0.30 -6.69
CA ILE A 153 4.13 -0.94 -6.21
C ILE A 153 3.27 -0.72 -4.95
N GLY A 154 3.25 0.49 -4.41
CA GLY A 154 2.39 0.86 -3.29
C GLY A 154 3.06 1.85 -2.34
N ALA A 155 2.40 2.12 -1.22
CA ALA A 155 2.93 2.91 -0.11
C ALA A 155 2.58 2.24 1.21
N VAL A 156 3.33 2.56 2.26
CA VAL A 156 2.99 2.23 3.65
C VAL A 156 3.25 3.47 4.49
N ALA A 157 2.30 3.87 5.33
CA ALA A 157 2.45 5.00 6.24
C ALA A 157 1.66 4.81 7.54
N GLN A 158 2.21 5.33 8.64
CA GLN A 158 1.46 5.52 9.88
C GLN A 158 0.75 6.88 9.82
N LEU A 159 -0.49 6.93 10.32
CA LEU A 159 -1.32 8.13 10.28
C LEU A 159 -1.46 8.72 11.68
N PHE A 160 -1.32 10.03 11.79
CA PHE A 160 -1.45 10.79 13.03
C PHE A 160 -2.53 11.85 12.87
N ASN A 161 -3.34 12.07 13.90
CA ASN A 161 -4.40 13.07 13.85
C ASN A 161 -3.79 14.47 13.85
N THR A 162 -4.25 15.31 12.94
CA THR A 162 -3.82 16.71 12.84
C THR A 162 -5.00 17.66 12.66
N THR A 163 -6.21 17.14 12.86
CA THR A 163 -7.49 17.82 12.61
C THR A 163 -7.54 19.18 13.31
N CYS A 164 -7.15 19.25 14.59
CA CYS A 164 -7.20 20.49 15.35
C CYS A 164 -5.96 21.39 15.19
N ASN A 165 -4.90 20.88 14.55
CA ASN A 165 -3.67 21.64 14.26
C ASN A 165 -3.61 22.14 12.81
N THR A 166 -4.54 21.70 11.98
CA THR A 166 -4.70 22.22 10.62
C THR A 166 -5.44 23.56 10.74
N SER A 167 -4.69 24.66 10.87
CA SER A 167 -5.25 25.99 11.15
C SER A 167 -6.41 26.33 10.23
N SER A 168 -7.44 26.96 10.79
CA SER A 168 -8.56 27.51 10.02
C SER A 168 -8.14 28.70 9.15
N ASN A 169 -8.67 28.74 7.92
CA ASN A 169 -8.95 29.96 7.13
C ASN A 169 -7.83 30.70 6.41
N THR A 170 -6.70 30.07 6.07
CA THR A 170 -5.89 30.60 4.96
C THR A 170 -5.78 29.53 3.90
N LYS A 171 -6.27 29.86 2.70
CA LYS A 171 -5.98 29.17 1.44
C LYS A 171 -4.48 28.89 1.42
N ARG A 172 -4.10 27.69 1.85
CA ARG A 172 -2.72 27.43 2.22
C ARG A 172 -1.99 27.04 0.94
N GLU A 173 -0.99 27.83 0.59
CA GLU A 173 -0.04 27.40 -0.41
C GLU A 173 0.56 26.08 0.07
N ALA A 174 0.55 25.15 -0.86
CA ALA A 174 0.85 23.75 -0.66
C ALA A 174 2.19 23.46 0.05
N THR A 175 3.15 24.38 -0.09
CA THR A 175 4.49 24.33 0.51
C THR A 175 4.50 24.66 2.01
N ASP A 176 3.53 25.44 2.50
CA ASP A 176 3.50 25.89 3.91
C ASP A 176 2.66 24.97 4.82
N ALA A 177 1.91 24.05 4.23
CA ALA A 177 0.92 23.25 4.93
C ALA A 177 1.50 22.19 5.85
N LEU A 178 2.55 21.46 5.44
CA LEU A 178 3.20 20.52 6.35
C LEU A 178 3.95 21.25 7.47
N GLY A 179 4.65 22.36 7.17
CA GLY A 179 5.42 23.11 8.17
C GLY A 179 4.58 23.77 9.27
N SER A 180 3.29 23.97 9.02
CA SER A 180 2.35 24.55 9.99
C SER A 180 1.59 23.50 10.80
N ILE A 181 1.59 22.24 10.36
CA ILE A 181 0.99 21.13 11.10
C ILE A 181 2.04 20.61 12.08
N ARG A 182 2.04 21.17 13.30
CA ARG A 182 2.83 20.62 14.40
C ARG A 182 2.16 19.35 14.91
N GLU A 183 2.90 18.27 15.07
CA GLU A 183 2.44 17.13 15.87
C GLU A 183 2.31 17.62 17.31
N SER A 184 1.08 17.68 17.84
CA SER A 184 0.89 17.93 19.26
C SER A 184 1.51 16.73 19.99
N ALA A 185 2.59 16.93 20.75
CA ALA A 185 3.30 15.87 21.46
C ALA A 185 2.46 15.13 22.54
N SER A 186 1.18 15.51 22.70
CA SER A 186 0.18 14.80 23.51
C SER A 186 -0.75 13.89 22.69
N GLU A 187 -0.67 13.91 21.34
CA GLU A 187 -1.45 13.10 20.38
C GLU A 187 -0.58 12.08 19.60
N SER A 188 0.61 11.78 20.11
CA SER A 188 1.70 11.02 19.47
C SER A 188 1.41 9.54 19.14
N ALA A 189 0.17 9.09 19.28
CA ALA A 189 -0.22 7.73 18.95
C ALA A 189 -0.77 7.69 17.52
N ALA A 190 -0.26 6.76 16.72
CA ALA A 190 -0.83 6.50 15.40
C ALA A 190 -2.32 6.15 15.54
N ILE A 191 -3.16 6.92 14.83
CA ILE A 191 -4.61 6.71 14.76
C ILE A 191 -4.98 5.63 13.74
N GLY A 192 -4.03 5.22 12.90
CA GLY A 192 -4.27 4.23 11.86
C GLY A 192 -3.05 4.02 10.98
N ALA A 193 -3.27 3.24 9.93
CA ALA A 193 -2.27 2.96 8.92
C ALA A 193 -2.86 3.13 7.52
N HIS A 194 -1.99 3.50 6.59
CA HIS A 194 -2.24 3.46 5.17
C HIS A 194 -1.29 2.43 4.54
N PHE A 195 -1.83 1.52 3.74
CA PHE A 195 -1.03 0.54 3.00
C PHE A 195 -1.71 0.20 1.67
N PHE A 196 -1.10 -0.67 0.88
CA PHE A 196 -1.65 -1.15 -0.38
C PHE A 196 -1.94 -2.65 -0.27
N LEU A 197 -3.19 -3.06 -0.51
CA LEU A 197 -3.58 -4.49 -0.53
C LEU A 197 -3.01 -5.22 -1.75
N ASP A 198 -2.88 -4.48 -2.84
CA ASP A 198 -2.26 -4.86 -4.09
C ASP A 198 -1.64 -3.60 -4.72
N SER A 199 -0.97 -3.72 -5.87
CA SER A 199 -0.30 -2.58 -6.54
C SER A 199 -1.18 -1.35 -6.86
N LYS A 200 -2.51 -1.47 -6.76
CA LYS A 200 -3.50 -0.47 -7.19
C LYS A 200 -4.56 -0.13 -6.15
N THR A 201 -4.70 -0.91 -5.07
CA THR A 201 -5.72 -0.71 -4.03
C THR A 201 -5.10 -0.11 -2.76
N PRO A 202 -5.07 1.23 -2.64
CA PRO A 202 -4.77 1.91 -1.39
C PRO A 202 -5.86 1.64 -0.33
N ASP A 203 -5.41 1.24 0.85
CA ASP A 203 -6.20 0.91 2.02
C ASP A 203 -5.89 1.87 3.18
N PHE A 204 -6.92 2.25 3.92
CA PHE A 204 -6.81 3.09 5.10
C PHE A 204 -7.59 2.44 6.25
N ASP A 205 -6.87 1.99 7.27
CA ASP A 205 -7.47 1.47 8.50
C ASP A 205 -7.28 2.48 9.62
N ILE A 206 -8.36 3.12 10.04
CA ILE A 206 -8.35 4.22 11.01
C ILE A 206 -9.23 3.88 12.19
N LYS A 207 -8.64 3.93 13.39
CA LYS A 207 -9.34 3.68 14.65
C LYS A 207 -10.51 4.64 14.79
N GLY A 208 -11.71 4.08 14.98
CA GLY A 208 -12.95 4.83 15.14
C GLY A 208 -13.62 5.30 13.84
N LEU A 209 -12.94 5.24 12.69
CA LEU A 209 -13.53 5.53 11.38
C LEU A 209 -13.78 4.25 10.56
N GLY A 210 -12.99 3.21 10.80
CA GLY A 210 -13.04 1.93 10.10
C GLY A 210 -12.08 1.85 8.92
N ASN A 211 -12.19 0.74 8.19
CA ASN A 211 -11.42 0.46 6.99
C ASN A 211 -12.06 1.13 5.76
N THR A 212 -11.22 1.72 4.91
CA THR A 212 -11.59 2.30 3.62
C THR A 212 -10.62 1.81 2.54
N GLU A 213 -11.09 0.90 1.70
CA GLU A 213 -10.40 0.59 0.45
C GLU A 213 -10.71 1.66 -0.59
N THR A 214 -9.71 2.05 -1.37
CA THR A 214 -9.89 3.12 -2.35
C THR A 214 -9.29 2.78 -3.71
N ALA A 215 -9.71 3.53 -4.73
CA ALA A 215 -9.09 3.56 -6.04
C ALA A 215 -8.68 4.99 -6.39
N LYS A 216 -7.57 5.13 -7.13
CA LYS A 216 -7.16 6.44 -7.66
C LYS A 216 -8.16 6.93 -8.71
N LEU A 217 -8.78 8.07 -8.45
CA LEU A 217 -9.70 8.73 -9.39
C LEU A 217 -9.00 9.83 -10.20
N GLN A 218 -8.09 10.56 -9.56
CA GLN A 218 -7.38 11.66 -10.21
C GLN A 218 -6.00 11.84 -9.58
N ASP A 219 -5.05 12.36 -10.36
CA ASP A 219 -3.79 12.87 -9.86
C ASP A 219 -3.44 14.23 -10.45
N THR A 220 -2.57 14.97 -9.76
CA THR A 220 -1.97 16.21 -10.24
C THR A 220 -0.55 16.34 -9.68
N PRO A 221 0.38 17.03 -10.36
CA PRO A 221 1.71 17.27 -9.79
C PRO A 221 1.64 17.97 -8.43
N ALA A 222 2.53 17.58 -7.51
CA ALA A 222 2.80 18.37 -6.32
C ALA A 222 3.52 19.68 -6.72
N PRO A 223 3.53 20.72 -5.86
CA PRO A 223 4.18 22.00 -6.17
C PRO A 223 5.68 21.88 -6.46
N ASN A 224 6.35 20.92 -5.82
CA ASN A 224 7.74 20.56 -6.11
C ASN A 224 7.80 19.15 -6.72
N PRO A 225 7.44 19.02 -8.01
CA PRO A 225 7.29 17.72 -8.68
C PRO A 225 8.62 17.00 -8.91
N ALA A 226 9.75 17.67 -8.66
CA ALA A 226 11.08 17.09 -8.76
C ALA A 226 11.48 16.26 -7.52
N LYS A 227 10.74 16.37 -6.42
CA LYS A 227 11.03 15.63 -5.17
C LYS A 227 9.80 14.95 -4.56
N ASP A 228 8.61 15.48 -4.83
CA ASP A 228 7.41 15.13 -4.09
C ASP A 228 6.46 14.31 -4.95
N VAL A 229 5.93 13.21 -4.38
CA VAL A 229 4.93 12.39 -5.07
C VAL A 229 3.68 13.19 -5.40
N LYS A 230 3.02 12.83 -6.49
CA LYS A 230 1.79 13.49 -6.95
C LYS A 230 0.71 13.57 -5.87
N TRP A 231 -0.10 14.61 -5.95
CA TRP A 231 -1.32 14.70 -5.18
C TRP A 231 -2.40 13.84 -5.80
N LEU A 232 -3.24 13.22 -4.96
CA LEU A 232 -4.21 12.23 -5.39
C LEU A 232 -5.59 12.56 -4.86
N ARG A 233 -6.60 12.29 -5.68
CA ARG A 233 -7.98 12.10 -5.25
C ARG A 233 -8.30 10.61 -5.33
N LEU A 234 -8.70 10.05 -4.21
CA LEU A 234 -9.04 8.64 -4.05
C LEU A 234 -10.54 8.53 -3.76
N GLY A 235 -11.21 7.58 -4.42
CA GLY A 235 -12.62 7.27 -4.17
C GLY A 235 -12.74 5.94 -3.44
N ALA A 236 -13.64 5.86 -2.47
CA ALA A 236 -13.90 4.63 -1.75
C ALA A 236 -14.50 3.55 -2.66
N LYS A 237 -14.04 2.31 -2.47
CA LYS A 237 -14.57 1.11 -3.13
C LYS A 237 -15.73 0.56 -2.31
N ALA A 238 -16.65 -0.12 -3.00
CA ALA A 238 -17.69 -0.92 -2.37
C ALA A 238 -17.05 -1.99 -1.47
N GLY A 239 -17.67 -2.25 -0.31
CA GLY A 239 -17.13 -3.17 0.69
C GLY A 239 -16.28 -2.51 1.78
N SER A 240 -15.95 -1.20 1.64
CA SER A 240 -15.39 -0.42 2.74
C SER A 240 -16.32 -0.44 3.95
N THR A 241 -15.75 -0.59 5.14
CA THR A 241 -16.51 -0.62 6.40
C THR A 241 -16.81 0.78 6.94
N SER A 242 -16.02 1.78 6.54
CA SER A 242 -16.23 3.18 6.88
C SER A 242 -17.31 3.84 6.01
N ALA A 243 -17.79 5.00 6.46
CA ALA A 243 -18.67 5.86 5.67
C ALA A 243 -17.90 6.81 4.72
N VAL A 244 -16.58 6.69 4.62
CA VAL A 244 -15.74 7.59 3.81
C VAL A 244 -16.05 7.37 2.33
N LYS A 245 -16.28 8.47 1.61
CA LYS A 245 -16.51 8.48 0.16
C LYS A 245 -15.27 8.91 -0.62
N ALA A 246 -14.48 9.82 -0.08
CA ALA A 246 -13.31 10.37 -0.74
C ALA A 246 -12.15 10.63 0.23
N ILE A 247 -10.93 10.36 -0.24
CA ILE A 247 -9.70 10.67 0.48
C ILE A 247 -8.79 11.45 -0.46
N TYR A 248 -8.22 12.56 0.01
CA TYR A 248 -7.27 13.35 -0.75
C TYR A 248 -5.89 13.26 -0.12
N ARG A 249 -4.88 12.91 -0.94
CA ARG A 249 -3.47 13.02 -0.58
C ARG A 249 -2.94 14.35 -1.11
N LEU A 250 -2.64 15.27 -0.21
CA LEU A 250 -2.20 16.64 -0.49
C LEU A 250 -0.91 16.94 0.28
N ASN A 251 -0.25 18.04 -0.07
CA ASN A 251 0.94 18.54 0.63
C ASN A 251 1.97 17.44 0.88
N THR A 252 2.30 16.71 -0.18
CA THR A 252 3.30 15.65 -0.15
C THR A 252 4.70 16.24 -0.06
N GLN A 253 5.59 15.56 0.66
CA GLN A 253 7.00 15.83 0.72
C GLN A 253 7.78 14.54 0.58
N GLY A 254 8.67 14.45 -0.41
CA GLY A 254 9.43 13.26 -0.74
C GLY A 254 8.62 12.17 -1.45
N GLY A 255 9.17 10.96 -1.42
CA GLY A 255 8.59 9.76 -2.01
C GLY A 255 8.81 9.62 -3.52
N LEU A 256 9.32 10.63 -4.24
CA LEU A 256 9.54 10.51 -5.67
C LEU A 256 10.73 9.57 -5.95
N ALA A 257 10.51 8.61 -6.83
CA ALA A 257 11.55 7.70 -7.28
C ALA A 257 12.65 8.43 -8.08
N PRO A 258 13.89 7.90 -8.08
CA PRO A 258 14.91 8.35 -9.01
C PRO A 258 14.47 8.15 -10.47
N ALA A 259 15.11 8.88 -11.39
CA ALA A 259 14.80 8.78 -12.83
C ALA A 259 15.09 7.37 -13.38
N THR A 260 16.09 6.69 -12.83
CA THR A 260 16.51 5.35 -13.22
C THR A 260 16.76 4.48 -11.99
N CYS A 261 16.75 3.17 -12.20
CA CYS A 261 17.13 2.15 -11.25
C CYS A 261 18.65 1.94 -11.16
N GLU A 262 19.45 2.97 -11.45
CA GLU A 262 20.91 2.81 -11.50
C GLU A 262 21.45 2.41 -10.12
N GLY A 263 22.34 1.41 -10.11
CA GLY A 263 22.85 0.82 -8.86
C GLY A 263 21.82 -0.02 -8.10
N LYS A 264 20.70 -0.40 -8.72
CA LYS A 264 19.68 -1.27 -8.14
C LYS A 264 19.66 -2.65 -8.78
N THR A 265 19.43 -3.66 -7.94
CA THR A 265 19.29 -5.03 -8.42
C THR A 265 17.88 -5.23 -8.98
N PRO A 266 17.70 -5.93 -10.12
CA PRO A 266 16.38 -6.35 -10.59
C PRO A 266 15.56 -7.02 -9.47
N GLY A 267 14.33 -6.57 -9.27
CA GLY A 267 13.45 -7.03 -8.20
C GLY A 267 13.66 -6.37 -6.84
N GLU A 268 14.70 -5.54 -6.65
CA GLU A 268 14.89 -4.76 -5.42
C GLU A 268 13.71 -3.81 -5.20
N VAL A 269 13.28 -3.70 -3.93
CA VAL A 269 12.26 -2.73 -3.51
C VAL A 269 12.93 -1.47 -3.03
N LEU A 270 12.63 -0.35 -3.69
CA LEU A 270 13.07 0.98 -3.29
C LEU A 270 12.00 1.60 -2.41
N ALA A 271 12.28 1.71 -1.11
CA ALA A 271 11.41 2.39 -0.14
C ALA A 271 11.87 3.84 0.05
N ILE A 272 11.19 4.78 -0.63
CA ILE A 272 11.53 6.20 -0.57
C ILE A 272 10.65 6.88 0.47
N LYS A 273 11.26 7.47 1.50
CA LYS A 273 10.53 8.16 2.58
C LYS A 273 9.66 9.29 2.03
N TYR A 274 8.44 9.40 2.55
CA TYR A 274 7.54 10.50 2.26
C TYR A 274 6.71 10.89 3.48
N THR A 275 6.26 12.13 3.47
CA THR A 275 5.19 12.63 4.33
C THR A 275 4.06 13.15 3.45
N ALA A 276 2.81 12.99 3.87
CA ALA A 276 1.67 13.58 3.17
C ALA A 276 0.53 13.92 4.12
N GLN A 277 -0.30 14.89 3.73
CA GLN A 277 -1.56 15.17 4.39
C GLN A 277 -2.70 14.38 3.72
N TYR A 278 -3.56 13.79 4.54
CA TYR A 278 -4.73 13.02 4.12
C TYR A 278 -6.01 13.65 4.65
N TRP A 279 -6.95 13.94 3.76
CA TRP A 279 -8.23 14.55 4.09
C TRP A 279 -9.37 13.58 3.78
N PHE A 280 -10.17 13.25 4.78
CA PHE A 280 -11.20 12.22 4.70
C PHE A 280 -12.59 12.85 4.68
N TYR A 281 -13.39 12.46 3.69
CA TYR A 281 -14.74 12.99 3.48
C TYR A 281 -15.77 11.87 3.47
N THR A 282 -16.89 12.07 4.17
CA THR A 282 -18.08 11.20 4.18
C THR A 282 -19.26 11.86 3.48
#